data_AF-A0A944W2H5-F1
#
_entry.id   AF-A0A944W2H5-F1
#
_cell.length_a   1.000
_cell.length_b   1.000
_cell.length_c   1.000
_cell.angle_alpha   90.00
_cell.angle_beta   90.00
_cell.angle_gamma   90.00
#
_symmetry.space_group_name_H-M   'P 1'
#
loop_
_entity.id
_entity.type
_entity.pdbx_description
1 polymer ?
#
loop_
_entity_poly.entity_id
_entity_poly.type
_entity_poly.pdbx_seq_one_letter_code
_entity_poly.pdbx_strand_id
1 'polypeptide(L)'
;MLRKLFFTIILIIHGCDLDERPPNSPTDLRGYYSIASGSPQINIKWDESPSDDVIEYHIFRATGLGGLFDSLSTITASHYSFIDTVISWQEFYGYKIRAKDQSTNIGEFSNSIFIESYKPSGNWIIPNYDSIMICIEPTFYTLQSYFELAIGDSLIELGDTLGLMEFSSDENLDSLEWKGNGWMLYSYSYLEMNNDSSGFEIKSITDLPEYFEINLSNPDSGEINFYSDKFKSIGLNHSLKNCNGDSLFP
;
A
#
# COMPACT_ATOMS: atom_id res chain seq x y z
N MET A 1 -80.36 -33.97 42.99
CA MET A 1 -79.29 -34.57 42.17
C MET A 1 -78.71 -33.49 41.27
N LEU A 2 -77.40 -33.29 41.42
CA LEU A 2 -76.61 -32.23 40.80
C LEU A 2 -76.09 -32.70 39.43
N ARG A 3 -76.10 -31.84 38.40
CA ARG A 3 -75.02 -31.84 37.40
C ARG A 3 -75.02 -30.53 36.61
N LYS A 4 -74.29 -29.54 37.11
CA LYS A 4 -73.88 -28.38 36.31
C LYS A 4 -72.77 -28.84 35.39
N LEU A 5 -73.00 -28.77 34.08
CA LEU A 5 -71.96 -28.95 33.07
C LEU A 5 -71.08 -27.70 33.09
N PHE A 6 -69.85 -27.83 33.59
CA PHE A 6 -68.81 -26.83 33.37
C PHE A 6 -68.20 -27.11 32.00
N PHE A 7 -68.47 -26.23 31.02
CA PHE A 7 -67.67 -26.16 29.81
C PHE A 7 -66.41 -25.37 30.14
N THR A 8 -65.31 -26.08 30.40
CA THR A 8 -63.98 -25.49 30.47
C THR A 8 -63.58 -25.14 29.04
N ILE A 9 -63.66 -23.86 28.67
CA ILE A 9 -62.93 -23.36 27.50
C ILE A 9 -61.45 -23.40 27.89
N ILE A 10 -60.74 -24.41 27.39
CA ILE A 10 -59.29 -24.43 27.39
C ILE A 10 -58.87 -23.47 26.29
N LEU A 11 -58.55 -22.23 26.68
CA LEU A 11 -57.85 -21.31 25.81
C LEU A 11 -56.42 -21.86 25.66
N ILE A 12 -56.17 -22.64 24.60
CA ILE A 12 -54.82 -23.02 24.23
C ILE A 12 -54.16 -21.75 23.72
N ILE A 13 -53.53 -21.00 24.63
CA ILE A 13 -52.53 -20.01 24.28
C ILE A 13 -51.41 -20.84 23.64
N HIS A 14 -51.45 -20.98 22.31
CA HIS A 14 -50.27 -21.38 21.57
C HIS A 14 -49.31 -20.23 21.84
N GLY A 15 -48.42 -20.42 22.83
CA GLY A 15 -47.27 -19.55 22.97
C GLY A 15 -46.66 -19.48 21.59
N CYS A 16 -46.67 -18.30 20.98
CA CYS A 16 -45.91 -18.10 19.77
C CYS A 16 -44.47 -18.39 20.19
N ASP A 17 -43.92 -19.51 19.75
CA ASP A 17 -42.55 -19.91 20.01
C ASP A 17 -41.66 -19.00 19.15
N LEU A 18 -41.52 -17.76 19.60
CA LEU A 18 -40.66 -16.75 19.00
C LEU A 18 -39.28 -16.96 19.59
N ASP A 19 -38.30 -17.24 18.74
CA ASP A 19 -36.92 -17.36 19.20
C ASP A 19 -36.37 -15.97 19.59
N GLU A 20 -35.91 -15.86 20.83
CA GLU A 20 -35.32 -14.65 21.40
C GLU A 20 -33.80 -14.81 21.64
N ARG A 21 -33.18 -15.93 21.24
CA ARG A 21 -31.75 -16.17 21.45
C ARG A 21 -30.95 -15.60 20.28
N PRO A 22 -30.09 -14.59 20.50
CA PRO A 22 -29.24 -14.09 19.45
C PRO A 22 -28.24 -15.15 18.96
N PRO A 23 -27.84 -15.08 17.68
CA PRO A 23 -26.75 -15.91 17.18
C PRO A 23 -25.45 -15.69 17.94
N ASN A 24 -24.62 -16.72 17.96
CA ASN A 24 -23.23 -16.57 18.37
C ASN A 24 -22.48 -15.67 17.37
N SER A 25 -21.48 -14.93 17.83
CA SER A 25 -20.65 -14.10 16.95
C SER A 25 -19.95 -14.97 15.91
N PRO A 26 -19.81 -14.51 14.66
CA PRO A 26 -18.88 -15.12 13.73
C PRO A 26 -17.47 -15.07 14.30
N THR A 27 -16.69 -16.11 14.05
CA THR A 27 -15.35 -16.24 14.60
C THR A 27 -14.29 -15.91 13.55
N ASP A 28 -13.04 -15.73 13.99
CA ASP A 28 -11.86 -15.73 13.11
C ASP A 28 -11.81 -14.66 11.99
N LEU A 29 -11.95 -13.36 12.31
CA LEU A 29 -11.83 -12.28 11.31
C LEU A 29 -10.38 -11.89 10.96
N ARG A 30 -10.10 -11.64 9.67
CA ARG A 30 -8.77 -11.29 9.08
C ARG A 30 -8.85 -10.51 7.75
N GLY A 31 -7.75 -9.87 7.29
CA GLY A 31 -7.64 -9.17 5.99
C GLY A 31 -6.26 -8.56 5.64
N TYR A 32 -6.13 -7.92 4.46
CA TYR A 32 -4.88 -7.32 3.92
C TYR A 32 -5.14 -6.30 2.78
N TYR A 33 -4.12 -5.55 2.35
CA TYR A 33 -4.15 -4.59 1.24
C TYR A 33 -3.53 -5.01 -0.09
N SER A 34 -4.02 -4.40 -1.17
CA SER A 34 -3.54 -4.55 -2.54
C SER A 34 -3.96 -3.36 -3.42
N ILE A 35 -3.55 -3.33 -4.69
CA ILE A 35 -4.16 -2.51 -5.75
C ILE A 35 -4.53 -3.40 -6.94
N ALA A 36 -5.73 -3.21 -7.47
CA ALA A 36 -6.30 -3.79 -8.66
C ALA A 36 -6.69 -2.68 -9.68
N SER A 37 -6.23 -2.75 -10.92
CA SER A 37 -6.55 -1.83 -12.02
C SER A 37 -6.02 -0.40 -11.90
N GLY A 38 -4.76 -0.22 -11.52
CA GLY A 38 -4.27 1.06 -10.99
C GLY A 38 -4.90 1.44 -9.65
N SER A 39 -5.82 0.64 -9.11
CA SER A 39 -6.76 1.05 -8.05
C SER A 39 -6.69 0.25 -6.74
N PRO A 40 -6.35 0.87 -5.61
CA PRO A 40 -6.22 0.19 -4.32
C PRO A 40 -7.45 -0.59 -3.81
N GLN A 41 -7.26 -1.75 -3.16
CA GLN A 41 -8.28 -2.67 -2.61
C GLN A 41 -7.81 -3.52 -1.39
N ILE A 42 -8.69 -3.82 -0.43
CA ILE A 42 -8.46 -4.54 0.83
C ILE A 42 -9.48 -5.63 0.98
N ASN A 43 -9.06 -6.77 1.47
CA ASN A 43 -9.84 -7.99 1.38
C ASN A 43 -9.98 -8.59 2.76
N ILE A 44 -11.19 -8.96 3.16
CA ILE A 44 -11.53 -9.40 4.54
C ILE A 44 -12.40 -10.67 4.57
N LYS A 45 -12.30 -11.50 5.63
CA LYS A 45 -12.95 -12.84 5.74
C LYS A 45 -13.14 -13.32 7.19
N TRP A 46 -14.14 -14.18 7.46
CA TRP A 46 -14.49 -14.75 8.77
C TRP A 46 -15.10 -16.17 8.69
N ASP A 47 -15.37 -16.81 9.84
CA ASP A 47 -16.05 -18.11 10.02
C ASP A 47 -17.53 -17.94 10.38
N GLU A 48 -18.32 -18.95 9.98
CA GLU A 48 -19.74 -18.94 10.28
C GLU A 48 -20.02 -18.95 11.77
N SER A 49 -21.16 -18.36 12.11
CA SER A 49 -21.70 -18.50 13.46
C SER A 49 -21.99 -19.98 13.76
N PRO A 50 -21.67 -20.48 14.98
CA PRO A 50 -22.11 -21.81 15.45
C PRO A 50 -23.63 -21.98 15.60
N SER A 51 -24.41 -20.93 15.37
CA SER A 51 -25.87 -20.98 15.38
C SER A 51 -26.40 -21.49 14.03
N ASP A 52 -27.32 -22.46 14.07
CA ASP A 52 -27.84 -23.14 12.87
C ASP A 52 -28.86 -22.33 12.05
N ASP A 53 -29.24 -21.14 12.52
CA ASP A 53 -30.38 -20.34 12.04
C ASP A 53 -30.00 -18.95 11.51
N VAL A 54 -28.71 -18.69 11.28
CA VAL A 54 -28.21 -17.40 10.77
C VAL A 54 -28.64 -17.16 9.31
N ILE A 55 -29.04 -15.91 8.99
CA ILE A 55 -29.49 -15.50 7.64
C ILE A 55 -28.65 -14.41 6.98
N GLU A 56 -27.93 -13.61 7.76
CA GLU A 56 -27.03 -12.57 7.23
C GLU A 56 -25.89 -12.23 8.19
N TYR A 57 -24.82 -11.70 7.60
CA TYR A 57 -23.70 -11.09 8.31
C TYR A 57 -23.68 -9.60 8.02
N HIS A 58 -23.47 -8.81 9.08
CA HIS A 58 -23.22 -7.39 8.98
C HIS A 58 -21.72 -7.17 9.12
N ILE A 59 -21.12 -6.65 8.07
CA ILE A 59 -19.70 -6.34 8.01
C ILE A 59 -19.54 -4.91 8.41
N PHE A 60 -18.63 -4.69 9.35
CA PHE A 60 -18.25 -3.36 9.76
C PHE A 60 -16.79 -3.11 9.44
N ARG A 61 -16.53 -1.90 8.96
CA ARG A 61 -15.18 -1.41 8.71
C ARG A 61 -14.88 -0.30 9.69
N ALA A 62 -13.72 -0.40 10.30
CA ALA A 62 -13.00 0.74 10.82
C ALA A 62 -11.97 1.14 9.77
N THR A 63 -11.79 2.43 9.57
CA THR A 63 -10.63 2.92 8.85
C THR A 63 -9.66 3.46 9.92
N GLY A 64 -8.38 3.12 9.77
CA GLY A 64 -7.29 3.41 10.71
C GLY A 64 -7.15 2.39 11.85
N LEU A 65 -5.93 2.21 12.36
CA LEU A 65 -5.65 1.46 13.59
C LEU A 65 -6.50 1.98 14.77
N GLY A 66 -7.38 1.14 15.31
CA GLY A 66 -8.25 1.48 16.46
C GLY A 66 -9.54 2.25 16.15
N GLY A 67 -9.94 2.38 14.88
CA GLY A 67 -11.14 3.15 14.49
C GLY A 67 -12.48 2.62 15.01
N LEU A 68 -13.50 3.50 14.99
CA LEU A 68 -14.90 3.09 15.18
C LEU A 68 -15.37 2.30 13.97
N PHE A 69 -16.29 1.39 14.22
CA PHE A 69 -16.78 0.45 13.24
C PHE A 69 -18.18 0.85 12.80
N ASP A 70 -18.33 1.12 11.50
CA ASP A 70 -19.60 1.39 10.84
C ASP A 70 -19.98 0.26 9.90
N SER A 71 -21.27 0.14 9.60
CA SER A 71 -21.76 -0.86 8.66
C SER A 71 -21.20 -0.57 7.27
N LEU A 72 -20.34 -1.47 6.79
CA LEU A 72 -19.76 -1.43 5.45
C LEU A 72 -20.67 -2.12 4.45
N SER A 73 -21.20 -3.29 4.82
CA SER A 73 -22.01 -4.11 3.95
C SER A 73 -22.78 -5.14 4.75
N THR A 74 -23.86 -5.64 4.15
CA THR A 74 -24.58 -6.81 4.63
C THR A 74 -24.54 -7.86 3.55
N ILE A 75 -24.21 -9.09 3.94
CA ILE A 75 -24.18 -10.22 3.02
C ILE A 75 -24.97 -11.38 3.60
N THR A 76 -25.56 -12.20 2.75
CA THR A 76 -26.35 -13.36 3.20
C THR A 76 -25.48 -14.35 3.97
N ALA A 77 -26.06 -15.12 4.89
CA ALA A 77 -25.36 -16.08 5.74
C ALA A 77 -24.63 -17.17 4.95
N SER A 78 -25.03 -17.37 3.69
CA SER A 78 -24.33 -18.23 2.76
C SER A 78 -22.96 -17.68 2.29
N HIS A 79 -22.56 -16.46 2.69
CA HIS A 79 -21.28 -15.82 2.34
C HIS A 79 -20.52 -15.38 3.59
N TYR A 80 -19.19 -15.52 3.56
CA TYR A 80 -18.33 -15.30 4.72
C TYR A 80 -17.08 -14.45 4.39
N SER A 81 -17.14 -13.59 3.36
CA SER A 81 -16.02 -12.74 2.90
C SER A 81 -16.48 -11.46 2.20
N PHE A 82 -15.60 -10.45 2.13
CA PHE A 82 -15.85 -9.18 1.45
C PHE A 82 -14.57 -8.55 0.90
N ILE A 83 -14.67 -7.97 -0.30
CA ILE A 83 -13.62 -7.16 -0.90
C ILE A 83 -14.01 -5.71 -0.80
N ASP A 84 -13.21 -4.98 -0.06
CA ASP A 84 -13.23 -3.54 0.01
C ASP A 84 -12.35 -2.98 -1.10
N THR A 85 -12.88 -2.88 -2.31
CA THR A 85 -12.23 -2.16 -3.41
C THR A 85 -12.30 -0.64 -3.24
N VAL A 86 -12.91 -0.19 -2.15
CA VAL A 86 -13.07 1.22 -1.79
C VAL A 86 -12.07 1.56 -0.69
N ILE A 87 -10.81 1.25 -0.98
CA ILE A 87 -9.67 1.53 -0.09
C ILE A 87 -8.48 2.05 -0.89
N SER A 88 -7.47 2.46 -0.15
CA SER A 88 -6.31 3.18 -0.68
C SER A 88 -5.01 2.43 -0.38
N TRP A 89 -3.91 2.67 -1.12
CA TRP A 89 -2.51 2.32 -0.74
C TRP A 89 -2.17 3.11 0.52
N GLN A 90 -1.43 2.53 1.46
CA GLN A 90 -0.77 3.04 2.67
C GLN A 90 -1.49 3.28 3.95
N GLU A 91 -2.51 2.50 4.17
CA GLU A 91 -3.51 2.75 5.17
C GLU A 91 -3.74 1.59 6.08
N PHE A 92 -4.19 1.86 7.29
CA PHE A 92 -4.63 0.76 8.11
C PHE A 92 -6.14 0.61 7.97
N TYR A 93 -6.64 -0.55 7.56
CA TYR A 93 -8.09 -0.78 7.59
C TYR A 93 -8.42 -1.87 8.56
N GLY A 94 -9.34 -1.56 9.47
CA GLY A 94 -9.86 -2.49 10.44
C GLY A 94 -11.22 -3.03 10.08
N TYR A 95 -11.50 -4.25 10.50
CA TYR A 95 -12.77 -4.89 10.23
C TYR A 95 -13.27 -5.62 11.46
N LYS A 96 -14.60 -5.68 11.64
CA LYS A 96 -15.31 -6.53 12.62
C LYS A 96 -16.69 -6.92 12.08
N ILE A 97 -17.26 -8.05 12.51
CA ILE A 97 -18.43 -8.64 11.85
C ILE A 97 -19.38 -9.24 12.88
N ARG A 98 -20.69 -9.25 12.61
CA ARG A 98 -21.70 -9.91 13.46
C ARG A 98 -22.77 -10.63 12.65
N ALA A 99 -23.48 -11.56 13.28
CA ALA A 99 -24.52 -12.39 12.68
C ALA A 99 -25.94 -11.97 13.08
N LYS A 100 -26.92 -12.33 12.26
CA LYS A 100 -28.35 -12.17 12.54
C LYS A 100 -29.15 -13.38 12.07
N ASP A 101 -30.13 -13.82 12.85
CA ASP A 101 -30.97 -15.00 12.57
C ASP A 101 -32.30 -14.70 11.86
N GLN A 102 -33.03 -15.78 11.55
CA GLN A 102 -34.38 -15.78 10.97
C GLN A 102 -35.42 -15.04 11.81
N SER A 103 -35.24 -15.03 13.14
CA SER A 103 -36.12 -14.37 14.12
C SER A 103 -35.74 -12.92 14.37
N THR A 104 -34.78 -12.38 13.60
CA THR A 104 -34.27 -11.01 13.63
C THR A 104 -33.40 -10.64 14.83
N ASN A 105 -32.98 -11.62 15.66
CA ASN A 105 -32.05 -11.36 16.74
C ASN A 105 -30.64 -11.10 16.17
N ILE A 106 -29.92 -10.17 16.80
CA ILE A 106 -28.59 -9.72 16.36
C ILE A 106 -27.56 -10.17 17.40
N GLY A 107 -26.59 -10.96 16.95
CA GLY A 107 -25.48 -11.44 17.77
C GLY A 107 -24.41 -10.38 18.03
N GLU A 108 -23.49 -10.72 18.93
CA GLU A 108 -22.32 -9.90 19.24
C GLU A 108 -21.31 -9.82 18.08
N PHE A 109 -20.40 -8.85 18.16
CA PHE A 109 -19.30 -8.71 17.20
C PHE A 109 -18.22 -9.76 17.41
N SER A 110 -17.58 -10.15 16.31
CA SER A 110 -16.27 -10.80 16.28
C SER A 110 -15.20 -9.90 16.91
N ASN A 111 -13.98 -10.45 17.07
CA ASN A 111 -12.79 -9.63 17.26
C ASN A 111 -12.56 -8.69 16.07
N SER A 112 -11.81 -7.61 16.30
CA SER A 112 -11.39 -6.68 15.24
C SER A 112 -9.96 -6.93 14.80
N ILE A 113 -9.67 -6.58 13.55
CA ILE A 113 -8.33 -6.54 12.95
C ILE A 113 -8.00 -5.15 12.43
N PHE A 114 -6.74 -4.91 12.04
CA PHE A 114 -6.26 -3.72 11.31
C PHE A 114 -5.15 -4.08 10.33
N ILE A 115 -5.12 -3.43 9.17
CA ILE A 115 -4.36 -3.88 7.99
C ILE A 115 -3.63 -2.73 7.33
N GLU A 116 -2.29 -2.65 7.38
CA GLU A 116 -1.50 -1.67 6.62
C GLU A 116 -1.69 -1.90 5.15
N SER A 117 -1.70 -0.81 4.42
CA SER A 117 -2.14 -0.88 3.08
C SER A 117 -1.07 -0.58 2.07
N TYR A 118 0.22 -0.90 2.29
CA TYR A 118 1.30 -0.43 1.39
C TYR A 118 2.74 -0.86 1.65
N LYS A 119 3.54 -0.91 0.56
CA LYS A 119 5.03 -0.89 0.49
C LYS A 119 5.57 -0.32 -0.85
N PRO A 120 6.75 0.34 -0.92
CA PRO A 120 7.22 1.08 -2.11
C PRO A 120 8.21 0.36 -3.01
N SER A 121 8.00 -0.91 -3.15
CA SER A 121 8.86 -1.74 -3.95
C SER A 121 8.50 -1.64 -5.42
N GLY A 122 9.48 -1.47 -6.29
CA GLY A 122 9.25 -1.52 -7.73
C GLY A 122 10.12 -0.54 -8.48
N ASN A 123 9.75 -0.29 -9.73
CA ASN A 123 10.43 0.68 -10.55
C ASN A 123 9.97 2.08 -10.20
N TRP A 124 10.97 2.89 -9.96
CA TRP A 124 10.86 4.28 -9.66
C TRP A 124 11.49 5.05 -10.81
N ILE A 125 10.64 5.52 -11.71
CA ILE A 125 11.06 6.25 -12.90
C ILE A 125 11.55 7.63 -12.47
N ILE A 126 12.73 8.04 -12.92
CA ILE A 126 13.25 9.39 -12.73
C ILE A 126 12.89 10.23 -13.98
N PRO A 127 11.89 11.11 -13.93
CA PRO A 127 11.49 11.91 -15.08
C PRO A 127 12.53 12.99 -15.43
N ASN A 128 12.62 13.38 -16.71
CA ASN A 128 13.51 14.41 -17.27
C ASN A 128 14.99 14.03 -17.46
N TYR A 129 15.29 12.74 -17.32
CA TYR A 129 16.60 12.18 -17.66
C TYR A 129 16.41 11.13 -18.75
N ASP A 130 17.42 10.95 -19.61
CA ASP A 130 17.34 10.18 -20.85
C ASP A 130 17.12 8.67 -20.67
N SER A 131 17.06 8.18 -19.43
CA SER A 131 16.21 7.09 -18.92
C SER A 131 16.94 6.33 -17.82
N ILE A 132 16.68 6.66 -16.55
CA ILE A 132 17.15 5.85 -15.42
C ILE A 132 15.97 5.61 -14.50
N MET A 133 15.70 4.32 -14.27
CA MET A 133 14.73 3.86 -13.29
C MET A 133 15.52 3.36 -12.11
N ILE A 134 15.16 3.81 -10.91
CA ILE A 134 15.67 3.20 -9.70
C ILE A 134 14.75 2.03 -9.41
N CYS A 135 15.33 0.85 -9.45
CA CYS A 135 14.66 -0.28 -8.87
C CYS A 135 14.82 -0.21 -7.36
N ILE A 136 13.69 -0.25 -6.67
CA ILE A 136 13.68 -0.43 -5.22
C ILE A 136 13.37 -1.88 -4.99
N GLU A 137 14.41 -2.56 -4.57
CA GLU A 137 14.39 -3.98 -4.38
C GLU A 137 13.32 -4.31 -3.35
N PRO A 138 12.23 -5.02 -3.72
CA PRO A 138 11.09 -5.31 -2.84
C PRO A 138 11.44 -6.04 -1.54
N THR A 139 12.64 -6.61 -1.49
CA THR A 139 13.03 -7.64 -0.52
C THR A 139 13.70 -7.05 0.70
N PHE A 140 14.75 -6.27 0.48
CA PHE A 140 15.46 -5.58 1.55
C PHE A 140 15.15 -4.11 1.55
N TYR A 141 14.24 -3.71 0.64
CA TYR A 141 13.97 -2.33 0.34
C TYR A 141 15.30 -1.64 0.07
N THR A 142 16.21 -2.37 -0.59
CA THR A 142 17.53 -1.85 -0.88
C THR A 142 17.41 -0.93 -2.05
N LEU A 143 18.15 0.15 -1.90
CA LEU A 143 18.43 1.03 -2.98
C LEU A 143 19.37 0.33 -3.94
N GLN A 144 19.24 0.65 -5.22
CA GLN A 144 20.23 0.25 -6.19
C GLN A 144 21.60 0.76 -5.73
N SER A 145 22.56 -0.17 -5.57
CA SER A 145 23.87 0.15 -5.00
C SER A 145 24.63 1.20 -5.80
N TYR A 146 24.28 1.32 -7.08
CA TYR A 146 24.85 2.29 -7.98
C TYR A 146 23.91 2.66 -9.13
N PHE A 147 23.66 3.94 -9.35
CA PHE A 147 23.03 4.43 -10.57
C PHE A 147 23.62 5.79 -10.95
N GLU A 148 23.53 6.13 -12.23
CA GLU A 148 24.10 7.37 -12.75
C GLU A 148 22.99 8.33 -13.18
N LEU A 149 23.28 9.61 -13.40
CA LEU A 149 22.41 10.54 -14.11
C LEU A 149 23.27 11.53 -14.90
N ALA A 150 23.09 11.54 -16.22
CA ALA A 150 23.75 12.51 -17.10
C ALA A 150 23.01 13.85 -17.11
N ILE A 151 23.77 14.96 -17.13
CA ILE A 151 23.26 16.33 -17.11
C ILE A 151 23.94 17.12 -18.24
N GLY A 152 23.17 17.55 -19.24
CA GLY A 152 23.69 18.27 -20.40
C GLY A 152 23.86 17.37 -21.64
N ASP A 153 24.19 17.99 -22.76
CA ASP A 153 24.24 17.34 -24.08
C ASP A 153 25.62 16.72 -24.40
N SER A 154 25.71 16.06 -25.55
CA SER A 154 26.97 15.49 -26.07
C SER A 154 28.02 16.57 -26.33
N LEU A 155 29.29 16.26 -26.05
CA LEU A 155 30.44 17.16 -26.28
C LEU A 155 30.80 17.23 -27.77
N ILE A 156 30.18 18.16 -28.51
CA ILE A 156 30.32 18.27 -29.98
C ILE A 156 31.09 19.54 -30.37
N GLU A 157 30.89 20.64 -29.65
CA GLU A 157 31.47 21.95 -29.92
C GLU A 157 32.38 22.43 -28.77
N LEU A 158 33.28 23.37 -29.10
CA LEU A 158 34.16 24.00 -28.10
C LEU A 158 33.33 24.72 -27.03
N GLY A 159 33.57 24.38 -25.77
CA GLY A 159 32.83 24.95 -24.64
C GLY A 159 31.59 24.17 -24.22
N ASP A 160 31.24 23.07 -24.90
CA ASP A 160 30.23 22.14 -24.42
C ASP A 160 30.66 21.53 -23.09
N THR A 161 29.67 21.31 -22.20
CA THR A 161 29.84 20.70 -20.89
C THR A 161 28.85 19.56 -20.69
N LEU A 162 29.36 18.42 -20.23
CA LEU A 162 28.59 17.23 -19.86
C LEU A 162 28.85 16.91 -18.38
N GLY A 163 27.80 16.98 -17.57
CA GLY A 163 27.80 16.56 -16.17
C GLY A 163 27.35 15.11 -16.01
N LEU A 164 27.89 14.44 -15.00
CA LEU A 164 27.53 13.08 -14.60
C LEU A 164 27.43 13.04 -13.08
N MET A 165 26.29 12.60 -12.57
CA MET A 165 26.09 12.26 -11.16
C MET A 165 26.14 10.75 -11.00
N GLU A 166 26.96 10.26 -10.08
CA GLU A 166 27.11 8.85 -9.77
C GLU A 166 26.66 8.62 -8.33
N PHE A 167 25.56 7.90 -8.13
CA PHE A 167 24.98 7.64 -6.80
C PHE A 167 25.43 6.27 -6.33
N SER A 168 25.71 6.16 -5.03
CA SER A 168 26.06 4.93 -4.35
C SER A 168 25.33 4.84 -3.02
N SER A 169 24.71 3.70 -2.72
CA SER A 169 24.03 3.47 -1.45
C SER A 169 24.24 2.03 -1.01
N ASP A 170 24.82 1.84 0.17
CA ASP A 170 25.05 0.52 0.75
C ASP A 170 24.01 0.16 1.83
N GLU A 171 22.99 1.00 2.02
CA GLU A 171 22.00 0.87 3.08
C GLU A 171 20.61 0.48 2.55
N ASN A 172 19.90 -0.28 3.37
CA ASN A 172 18.51 -0.66 3.16
C ASN A 172 17.60 0.53 3.46
N LEU A 173 16.44 0.57 2.82
CA LEU A 173 15.35 1.42 3.31
C LEU A 173 14.86 0.85 4.64
N ASP A 174 14.57 1.72 5.58
CA ASP A 174 13.81 1.39 6.78
C ASP A 174 12.47 0.75 6.35
N SER A 175 12.07 -0.38 6.92
CA SER A 175 10.85 -1.10 6.49
C SER A 175 9.59 -0.73 7.26
N LEU A 176 9.72 0.17 8.23
CA LEU A 176 8.62 0.85 8.90
C LEU A 176 8.46 2.27 8.33
N GLU A 177 9.57 2.91 7.93
CA GLU A 177 9.57 4.29 7.41
C GLU A 177 9.78 4.42 5.91
N TRP A 178 10.25 3.38 5.25
CA TRP A 178 10.54 3.33 3.82
C TRP A 178 11.51 4.41 3.31
N LYS A 179 12.63 4.64 4.02
CA LYS A 179 13.69 5.64 3.70
C LYS A 179 15.10 5.08 3.77
N GLY A 180 16.02 5.61 2.98
CA GLY A 180 17.43 5.20 2.93
C GLY A 180 18.32 6.34 2.43
N ASN A 181 19.61 6.07 2.25
CA ASN A 181 20.61 7.12 2.01
C ASN A 181 21.89 6.59 1.33
N GLY A 182 22.75 7.52 0.94
CA GLY A 182 24.00 7.20 0.25
C GLY A 182 24.88 8.41 -0.06
N TRP A 183 25.81 8.22 -0.98
CA TRP A 183 26.75 9.23 -1.49
C TRP A 183 26.62 9.41 -2.99
N MET A 184 26.68 10.65 -3.46
CA MET A 184 26.73 11.04 -4.86
C MET A 184 28.07 11.69 -5.18
N LEU A 185 28.64 11.33 -6.32
CA LEU A 185 29.84 11.96 -6.88
C LEU A 185 29.46 12.69 -8.17
N TYR A 186 29.83 13.97 -8.28
CA TYR A 186 29.59 14.75 -9.49
C TYR A 186 30.89 14.98 -10.26
N SER A 187 30.84 14.66 -11.55
CA SER A 187 31.92 14.95 -12.50
C SER A 187 31.38 15.77 -13.66
N TYR A 188 32.15 16.74 -14.14
CA TYR A 188 31.84 17.45 -15.38
C TYR A 188 33.01 17.40 -16.35
N SER A 189 32.69 17.22 -17.62
CA SER A 189 33.65 17.20 -18.71
C SER A 189 33.37 18.33 -19.68
N TYR A 190 34.42 18.90 -20.26
CA TYR A 190 34.29 19.95 -21.27
C TYR A 190 35.33 19.82 -22.38
N LEU A 191 34.99 20.35 -23.56
CA LEU A 191 35.86 20.30 -24.74
C LEU A 191 36.76 21.53 -24.82
N GLU A 192 38.08 21.32 -24.95
CA GLU A 192 39.06 22.40 -25.14
C GLU A 192 40.04 22.11 -26.29
N MET A 193 40.82 23.12 -26.70
CA MET A 193 41.82 22.98 -27.75
C MET A 193 43.05 22.22 -27.22
N ASN A 194 43.52 21.24 -27.98
CA ASN A 194 44.74 20.52 -27.66
C ASN A 194 45.96 21.42 -27.88
N ASN A 195 46.79 21.59 -26.85
CA ASN A 195 47.98 22.44 -26.92
C ASN A 195 49.11 21.87 -27.78
N ASP A 196 49.08 20.57 -28.06
CA ASP A 196 50.13 19.82 -28.77
C ASP A 196 49.71 19.35 -30.18
N SER A 197 48.46 19.58 -30.60
CA SER A 197 47.95 19.20 -31.93
C SER A 197 46.78 20.07 -32.41
N SER A 198 46.44 20.01 -33.71
CA SER A 198 45.36 20.81 -34.31
C SER A 198 43.95 20.23 -34.08
N GLY A 199 43.67 19.69 -32.88
CA GLY A 199 42.42 19.01 -32.55
C GLY A 199 41.87 19.43 -31.19
N PHE A 200 40.73 18.85 -30.81
CA PHE A 200 40.13 19.03 -29.49
C PHE A 200 40.58 17.93 -28.52
N GLU A 201 40.63 18.27 -27.23
CA GLU A 201 40.76 17.32 -26.14
C GLU A 201 39.62 17.49 -25.11
N ILE A 202 39.31 16.43 -24.37
CA ILE A 202 38.31 16.45 -23.30
C ILE A 202 39.04 16.53 -21.97
N LYS A 203 38.66 17.49 -21.12
CA LYS A 203 39.06 17.52 -19.71
C LYS A 203 37.87 17.15 -18.84
N SER A 204 38.15 16.43 -17.76
CA SER A 204 37.15 16.02 -16.76
C SER A 204 37.60 16.47 -15.38
N ILE A 205 36.66 17.04 -14.62
CA ILE A 205 36.85 17.49 -13.24
C ILE A 205 35.80 16.78 -12.39
N THR A 206 36.23 16.27 -11.24
CA THR A 206 35.37 15.57 -10.29
C THR A 206 35.37 16.34 -8.98
N ASP A 207 34.19 16.68 -8.50
CA ASP A 207 33.99 17.34 -7.22
C ASP A 207 34.13 16.35 -6.05
N LEU A 208 34.15 16.87 -4.82
CA LEU A 208 34.11 16.03 -3.63
C LEU A 208 32.75 15.29 -3.51
N PRO A 209 32.72 14.07 -2.94
CA PRO A 209 31.48 13.35 -2.69
C PRO A 209 30.50 14.16 -1.84
N GLU A 210 29.23 13.98 -2.14
CA GLU A 210 28.11 14.66 -1.51
C GLU A 210 27.11 13.63 -0.98
N TYR A 211 26.55 13.84 0.22
CA TYR A 211 25.62 12.89 0.82
C TYR A 211 24.20 13.07 0.28
N PHE A 212 23.44 11.98 0.14
CA PHE A 212 22.04 12.01 -0.26
C PHE A 212 21.13 11.11 0.59
N GLU A 213 19.84 11.44 0.60
CA GLU A 213 18.74 10.62 1.17
C GLU A 213 17.73 10.28 0.08
N ILE A 214 17.13 9.09 0.13
CA ILE A 214 15.98 8.68 -0.70
C ILE A 214 14.82 8.22 0.16
N ASN A 215 13.65 8.73 -0.18
CA ASN A 215 12.42 8.42 0.52
C ASN A 215 11.41 7.84 -0.46
N LEU A 216 10.85 6.69 -0.08
CA LEU A 216 9.82 6.04 -0.85
C LEU A 216 8.62 5.70 -0.02
N SER A 217 8.41 6.25 1.17
CA SER A 217 7.26 5.93 2.03
C SER A 217 5.88 6.23 1.41
N ASN A 218 5.85 6.73 0.18
CA ASN A 218 4.69 6.89 -0.68
C ASN A 218 4.71 5.81 -1.78
N PRO A 219 3.57 5.35 -2.30
CA PRO A 219 3.63 4.12 -3.01
C PRO A 219 3.63 4.34 -4.50
N ASP A 220 3.02 5.44 -4.93
CA ASP A 220 2.92 5.92 -6.28
C ASP A 220 4.08 6.90 -6.62
N SER A 221 4.82 7.46 -5.65
CA SER A 221 5.86 8.54 -5.82
C SER A 221 7.03 8.52 -4.77
N GLY A 222 8.23 9.03 -5.11
CA GLY A 222 9.47 8.99 -4.28
C GLY A 222 10.46 10.13 -4.63
N GLU A 223 11.52 10.37 -3.83
CA GLU A 223 12.49 11.49 -4.03
C GLU A 223 13.92 11.17 -3.55
N ILE A 224 14.94 11.77 -4.19
CA ILE A 224 16.34 11.86 -3.73
C ILE A 224 16.75 13.31 -3.43
N ASN A 225 17.44 13.54 -2.30
CA ASN A 225 17.86 14.85 -1.81
C ASN A 225 19.34 14.91 -1.45
N PHE A 226 19.98 16.06 -1.65
CA PHE A 226 21.40 16.28 -1.35
C PHE A 226 21.63 17.17 -0.13
N TYR A 227 22.77 16.99 0.52
CA TYR A 227 23.09 17.72 1.75
C TYR A 227 23.64 19.14 1.51
N SER A 228 24.23 19.44 0.35
CA SER A 228 24.75 20.78 0.02
C SER A 228 23.83 21.56 -0.92
N ASP A 229 24.04 22.87 -1.02
CA ASP A 229 23.27 23.76 -1.89
C ASP A 229 23.74 23.76 -3.36
N LYS A 230 24.65 22.85 -3.70
CA LYS A 230 25.23 22.80 -5.04
C LYS A 230 24.31 22.15 -6.06
N PHE A 231 23.51 21.17 -5.64
CA PHE A 231 22.64 20.38 -6.52
C PHE A 231 21.18 20.49 -6.15
N LYS A 232 20.34 20.28 -7.15
CA LYS A 232 18.89 20.27 -7.02
C LYS A 232 18.40 18.84 -6.77
N SER A 233 17.28 18.67 -6.06
CA SER A 233 16.67 17.35 -5.79
C SER A 233 16.13 16.65 -7.03
N ILE A 234 15.89 15.33 -6.91
CA ILE A 234 15.55 14.45 -8.04
C ILE A 234 14.33 13.61 -7.69
N GLY A 235 13.27 13.74 -8.48
CA GLY A 235 12.00 13.05 -8.26
C GLY A 235 11.95 11.64 -8.84
N LEU A 236 11.08 10.79 -8.28
CA LEU A 236 10.80 9.45 -8.74
C LEU A 236 9.28 9.17 -8.77
N ASN A 237 8.82 8.44 -9.77
CA ASN A 237 7.45 7.94 -9.84
C ASN A 237 7.45 6.43 -9.73
N HIS A 238 6.65 5.88 -8.82
CA HIS A 238 6.38 4.47 -8.89
C HIS A 238 5.66 4.30 -10.19
N SER A 239 6.29 3.57 -11.06
CA SER A 239 5.81 3.31 -12.40
C SER A 239 4.50 2.52 -12.40
N LEU A 240 3.93 2.29 -11.21
CA LEU A 240 3.03 1.22 -10.87
C LEU A 240 3.55 -0.01 -11.54
N LYS A 241 4.87 -0.19 -11.64
CA LYS A 241 5.55 -1.31 -12.26
C LYS A 241 6.68 -1.75 -11.37
N ASN A 242 7.01 -3.02 -11.44
CA ASN A 242 8.16 -3.58 -10.74
C ASN A 242 9.47 -3.18 -11.43
N CYS A 243 10.60 -3.57 -10.84
CA CYS A 243 11.94 -3.28 -11.32
C CYS A 243 12.28 -3.72 -12.76
N ASN A 244 11.53 -4.65 -13.33
CA ASN A 244 11.70 -5.14 -14.70
C ASN A 244 10.78 -4.42 -15.71
N GLY A 245 9.87 -3.56 -15.25
CA GLY A 245 9.03 -2.69 -16.08
C GLY A 245 7.56 -3.11 -16.23
N ASP A 246 7.11 -4.13 -15.50
CA ASP A 246 5.74 -4.67 -15.58
C ASP A 246 4.80 -4.10 -14.51
N SER A 247 3.51 -3.86 -14.80
CA SER A 247 2.57 -3.15 -13.90
C SER A 247 2.29 -3.86 -12.55
N LEU A 248 2.49 -3.20 -11.41
CA LEU A 248 1.96 -3.51 -10.09
C LEU A 248 0.44 -3.56 -10.06
N PHE A 249 -0.22 -2.75 -10.90
CA PHE A 249 -1.66 -2.52 -10.85
C PHE A 249 -2.30 -2.75 -12.22
N PRO A 250 -3.43 -3.46 -12.31
CA PRO A 250 -4.05 -3.75 -13.62
C PRO A 250 -4.50 -2.54 -14.46
#